data_AF-A0A1L7JN44-F1
#
_entry.id   AF-A0A1L7JN44-F1
#
_cell.length_a   1.000
_cell.length_b   1.000
_cell.length_c   1.000
_cell.angle_alpha   90.00
_cell.angle_beta   90.00
_cell.angle_gamma   90.00
#
_symmetry.space_group_name_H-M   'P 1'
#
loop_
_entity.id
_entity.type
_entity.pdbx_description
1 polymer ?
#
loop_
_entity_poly.entity_id
_entity_poly.type
_entity_poly.pdbx_seq_one_letter_code
_entity_poly.pdbx_strand_id
1 'polypeptide(L)'
;MLIERYSVDTFITGGALGGDTVAFFVVENLKIRYPCIKNIIAIPFKNQPNKWNDIDRERYRRMLNLADELVHVDALDRYKISKIEKDIYNIRKLQVRNRYMVDCSNYVIAIYNGNCKGGTYNCIQYAKKQNKTIITLNPITLREEK
;
A
#
# COMPACT_ATOMS: atom_id res chain seq x y z
N MET A 1 -16.08 5.91 -10.88
CA MET A 1 -14.94 6.07 -9.95
C MET A 1 -15.19 5.20 -8.72
N LEU A 2 -14.19 4.59 -8.07
CA LEU A 2 -14.41 3.61 -6.98
C LEU A 2 -15.27 4.15 -5.83
N ILE A 3 -15.03 5.41 -5.44
CA ILE A 3 -15.77 6.12 -4.38
C ILE A 3 -17.25 6.23 -4.78
N GLU A 4 -17.56 6.90 -5.89
CA GLU A 4 -18.96 7.19 -6.28
C GLU A 4 -19.74 5.94 -6.70
N ARG A 5 -19.09 4.97 -7.37
CA ARG A 5 -19.78 3.80 -7.95
C ARG A 5 -19.91 2.63 -6.99
N TYR A 6 -18.95 2.46 -6.10
CA TYR A 6 -18.87 1.30 -5.20
C TYR A 6 -18.81 1.70 -3.72
N SER A 7 -18.98 2.99 -3.41
CA SER A 7 -18.94 3.53 -2.03
C SER A 7 -17.67 3.15 -1.28
N VAL A 8 -16.53 3.06 -1.99
CA VAL A 8 -15.23 2.80 -1.37
C VAL A 8 -14.84 4.04 -0.56
N ASP A 9 -14.73 3.87 0.75
CA ASP A 9 -14.39 4.94 1.69
C ASP A 9 -12.99 4.79 2.30
N THR A 10 -12.34 3.63 2.18
CA THR A 10 -11.07 3.36 2.86
C THR A 10 -10.02 2.91 1.86
N PHE A 11 -8.86 3.58 1.89
CA PHE A 11 -7.73 3.31 1.02
C PHE A 11 -6.51 2.97 1.86
N ILE A 12 -5.82 1.89 1.48
CA ILE A 12 -4.64 1.39 2.19
C ILE A 12 -3.45 1.42 1.24
N THR A 13 -2.38 2.12 1.62
CA THR A 13 -1.07 2.08 0.95
C THR A 13 -0.03 1.49 1.89
N GLY A 14 1.12 1.04 1.39
CA GLY A 14 2.16 0.51 2.27
C GLY A 14 3.34 1.41 2.53
N GLY A 15 3.19 2.70 2.21
CA GLY A 15 4.19 3.72 2.50
C GLY A 15 5.54 3.51 1.82
N ALA A 16 5.64 2.69 0.77
CA ALA A 16 6.87 2.53 0.01
C ALA A 16 7.12 3.71 -0.95
N LEU A 17 8.36 3.89 -1.37
CA LEU A 17 8.71 4.84 -2.41
C LEU A 17 8.03 4.48 -3.73
N GLY A 18 7.72 5.50 -4.55
CA GLY A 18 7.08 5.33 -5.85
C GLY A 18 5.56 5.21 -5.74
N GLY A 19 4.99 4.11 -6.25
CA GLY A 19 3.54 3.94 -6.42
C GLY A 19 2.71 4.17 -5.14
N ASP A 20 3.13 3.59 -4.01
CA ASP A 20 2.46 3.79 -2.72
C ASP A 20 2.48 5.27 -2.30
N THR A 21 3.59 5.98 -2.50
CA THR A 21 3.72 7.41 -2.20
C THR A 21 2.77 8.26 -3.04
N VAL A 22 2.73 8.01 -4.36
CA VAL A 22 1.85 8.74 -5.28
C VAL A 22 0.38 8.48 -4.94
N ALA A 23 0.00 7.21 -4.74
CA ALA A 23 -1.37 6.83 -4.39
C ALA A 23 -1.83 7.49 -3.09
N PHE A 24 -0.97 7.52 -2.07
CA PHE A 24 -1.27 8.16 -0.79
C PHE A 24 -1.63 9.64 -0.95
N PHE A 25 -0.80 10.42 -1.66
CA PHE A 25 -1.06 11.86 -1.83
C PHE A 25 -2.25 12.15 -2.74
N VAL A 26 -2.55 11.27 -3.70
CA VAL A 26 -3.78 11.37 -4.50
C VAL A 26 -5.01 11.18 -3.61
N VAL A 27 -5.05 10.13 -2.78
CA VAL A 27 -6.16 9.91 -1.85
C VAL A 27 -6.28 11.07 -0.85
N GLU A 28 -5.16 11.55 -0.32
CA GLU A 28 -5.15 12.69 0.59
C GLU A 28 -5.72 13.96 -0.06
N ASN A 29 -5.40 14.22 -1.32
CA ASN A 29 -5.99 15.34 -2.05
C ASN A 29 -7.50 15.13 -2.32
N LEU A 30 -7.92 13.90 -2.58
CA LEU A 30 -9.32 13.56 -2.81
C LEU A 30 -10.22 13.82 -1.59
N LYS A 31 -9.66 13.86 -0.38
CA LYS A 31 -10.41 14.24 0.83
C LYS A 31 -11.02 15.65 0.76
N ILE A 32 -10.45 16.55 -0.05
CA ILE A 32 -11.05 17.89 -0.28
C ILE A 32 -12.47 17.77 -0.83
N ARG A 33 -12.70 16.79 -1.72
CA ARG A 33 -14.01 16.52 -2.32
C ARG A 33 -14.79 15.46 -1.56
N TYR A 34 -14.10 14.52 -0.92
CA TYR A 34 -14.68 13.37 -0.22
C TYR A 34 -14.14 13.29 1.22
N PRO A 35 -14.53 14.19 2.12
CA PRO A 35 -13.95 14.30 3.46
C PRO A 35 -14.19 13.06 4.35
N CYS A 36 -15.11 12.18 3.96
CA CYS A 36 -15.40 10.94 4.67
C CYS A 36 -14.43 9.79 4.37
N ILE A 37 -13.57 9.90 3.34
CA ILE A 37 -12.65 8.81 3.00
C ILE A 37 -11.46 8.76 3.96
N LYS A 38 -10.99 7.54 4.25
CA LYS A 38 -9.83 7.24 5.09
C LYS A 38 -8.64 6.83 4.25
N ASN A 39 -7.47 7.28 4.67
CA ASN A 39 -6.18 7.06 4.06
C ASN A 39 -5.25 6.42 5.10
N ILE A 40 -5.01 5.12 4.94
CA ILE A 40 -4.30 4.27 5.89
C ILE A 40 -2.93 3.90 5.34
N ILE A 41 -1.92 3.91 6.20
CA ILE A 41 -0.58 3.40 5.87
C ILE A 41 -0.32 2.08 6.59
N ALA A 42 -0.15 1.01 5.82
CA ALA A 42 0.30 -0.29 6.28
C ALA A 42 1.84 -0.34 6.33
N ILE A 43 2.40 -0.20 7.52
CA ILE A 43 3.84 -0.17 7.77
C ILE A 43 4.34 -1.60 7.98
N PRO A 44 5.28 -2.12 7.16
CA PRO A 44 5.81 -3.47 7.29
C PRO A 44 6.68 -3.64 8.55
N PHE A 45 7.39 -2.59 8.98
CA PHE A 45 8.21 -2.51 10.19
C PHE A 45 8.60 -1.04 10.43
N LYS A 46 8.80 -0.64 11.70
CA LYS A 46 9.06 0.76 12.07
C LYS A 46 10.25 1.42 11.35
N ASN A 47 11.34 0.68 11.16
CA ASN A 47 12.58 1.20 10.58
C ASN A 47 12.62 1.18 9.03
N GLN A 48 11.46 1.17 8.37
CA GLN A 48 11.35 1.17 6.91
C GLN A 48 12.18 2.26 6.20
N PRO A 49 12.20 3.53 6.66
CA PRO A 49 12.87 4.60 5.93
C PRO A 49 14.38 4.71 6.21
N ASN A 50 14.97 3.83 7.03
CA ASN A 50 16.36 3.96 7.50
C ASN A 50 17.41 4.00 6.38
N LYS A 51 17.10 3.44 5.20
CA LYS A 51 18.01 3.43 4.04
C LYS A 51 17.69 4.48 2.97
N TRP A 52 16.69 5.34 3.19
CA TRP A 52 16.26 6.34 2.21
C TRP A 52 17.05 7.63 2.34
N ASN A 53 17.05 8.48 1.31
CA ASN A 53 17.64 9.82 1.40
C ASN A 53 16.76 10.75 2.26
N ASP A 54 17.27 11.94 2.63
CA ASP A 54 16.54 12.89 3.47
C ASP A 54 15.22 13.36 2.88
N ILE A 55 15.17 13.59 1.58
CA ILE A 55 13.96 14.06 0.88
C ILE A 55 12.85 13.00 0.99
N ASP A 56 13.19 11.74 0.80
CA ASP A 56 12.25 10.63 0.88
C ASP A 56 11.84 10.31 2.32
N ARG A 57 12.75 10.47 3.29
CA ARG A 57 12.41 10.42 4.73
C ARG A 57 11.42 11.51 5.11
N GLU A 58 11.62 12.72 4.63
CA GLU A 58 10.75 13.85 4.90
C GLU A 58 9.36 13.68 4.26
N ARG A 59 9.31 13.20 3.01
CA ARG A 59 8.04 12.81 2.36
C ARG A 59 7.31 11.76 3.17
N TYR A 60 8.00 10.71 3.59
CA TYR A 60 7.40 9.66 4.40
C TYR A 60 6.88 10.17 5.74
N ARG A 61 7.64 11.03 6.44
CA ARG A 61 7.18 11.67 7.68
C ARG A 61 5.91 12.49 7.46
N ARG A 62 5.83 13.23 6.34
CA ARG A 62 4.61 13.95 5.96
C ARG A 62 3.43 12.99 5.72
N MET A 63 3.66 11.84 5.07
CA MET A 63 2.62 10.82 4.91
C MET A 63 2.14 10.29 6.26
N LEU A 64 3.05 9.95 7.18
CA LEU A 64 2.70 9.46 8.51
C LEU A 64 1.87 10.47 9.31
N ASN A 65 2.15 11.77 9.16
CA ASN A 65 1.41 12.84 9.85
C ASN A 65 0.02 13.11 9.26
N LEU A 66 -0.20 12.78 7.98
CA LEU A 66 -1.47 13.04 7.28
C LEU A 66 -2.40 11.83 7.26
N ALA A 67 -1.87 10.62 7.46
CA ALA A 67 -2.65 9.40 7.46
C ALA A 67 -3.67 9.40 8.61
N ASP A 68 -4.88 8.90 8.34
CA ASP A 68 -5.90 8.75 9.38
C ASP A 68 -5.57 7.60 10.33
N GLU A 69 -4.83 6.61 9.84
CA GLU A 69 -4.39 5.45 10.62
C GLU A 69 -3.05 4.92 10.15
N LEU A 70 -2.21 4.54 11.12
CA LEU A 70 -0.93 3.89 10.90
C LEU A 70 -0.99 2.46 11.44
N VAL A 71 -0.87 1.47 10.56
CA VAL A 71 -0.93 0.06 10.94
C VAL A 71 0.45 -0.57 10.88
N HIS A 72 1.01 -0.90 12.04
CA HIS A 72 2.25 -1.66 12.15
C HIS A 72 1.99 -3.15 11.94
N VAL A 73 2.13 -3.63 10.70
CA VAL A 73 1.74 -4.99 10.30
C VAL A 73 2.53 -6.05 11.06
N ASP A 74 3.81 -5.83 11.36
CA ASP A 74 4.63 -6.78 12.11
C ASP A 74 4.32 -6.81 13.62
N ALA A 75 3.46 -5.93 14.12
CA ALA A 75 2.91 -5.99 15.47
C ALA A 75 1.62 -6.83 15.56
N LEU A 76 0.94 -7.10 14.44
CA LEU A 76 -0.31 -7.85 14.39
C LEU A 76 -0.06 -9.36 14.47
N ASP A 77 -0.72 -10.05 15.40
CA ASP A 77 -0.48 -11.49 15.66
C ASP A 77 -0.64 -12.37 14.42
N ARG A 78 -1.66 -12.11 13.59
CA ARG A 78 -1.90 -12.84 12.32
C ARG A 78 -0.77 -12.69 11.30
N TYR A 79 0.00 -11.60 11.39
CA TYR A 79 1.01 -11.23 10.40
C TYR A 79 2.44 -11.28 10.96
N LYS A 80 2.63 -11.66 12.23
CA LYS A 80 3.95 -11.93 12.80
C LYS A 80 4.65 -13.07 12.06
N ILE A 81 5.97 -12.96 11.92
CA ILE A 81 6.79 -13.99 11.30
C ILE A 81 7.65 -14.61 12.39
N SER A 82 7.45 -15.90 12.64
CA SER A 82 8.23 -16.63 13.66
C SER A 82 9.73 -16.50 13.41
N LYS A 83 10.50 -16.28 14.48
CA LYS A 83 11.96 -16.09 14.48
C LYS A 83 12.45 -14.83 13.74
N ILE A 84 11.58 -13.86 13.49
CA ILE A 84 11.97 -12.54 12.97
C ILE A 84 11.54 -11.49 14.00
N GLU A 85 12.50 -10.71 14.49
CA GLU A 85 12.24 -9.62 15.44
C GLU A 85 11.32 -8.57 14.83
N LYS A 86 10.53 -7.88 15.67
CA LYS A 86 9.74 -6.70 15.26
C LYS A 86 10.64 -5.53 14.86
N ASP A 87 10.10 -4.57 14.14
CA ASP A 87 10.73 -3.27 13.80
C ASP A 87 11.98 -3.34 12.89
N ILE A 88 12.59 -4.51 12.69
CA ILE A 88 13.75 -4.70 11.81
C ILE A 88 13.35 -4.99 10.36
N TYR A 89 14.25 -4.64 9.44
CA TYR A 89 14.12 -4.96 8.01
C TYR A 89 14.11 -6.47 7.78
N ASN A 90 13.10 -6.95 7.05
CA ASN A 90 13.13 -8.28 6.43
C ASN A 90 12.26 -8.28 5.17
N ILE A 91 12.76 -8.87 4.08
CA ILE A 91 12.03 -8.95 2.80
C ILE A 91 10.65 -9.62 2.94
N ARG A 92 10.53 -10.59 3.86
CA ARG A 92 9.26 -11.26 4.13
C ARG A 92 8.23 -10.29 4.74
N LYS A 93 8.64 -9.35 5.60
CA LYS A 93 7.73 -8.34 6.16
C LYS A 93 7.13 -7.43 5.09
N LEU A 94 7.90 -7.09 4.04
CA LEU A 94 7.38 -6.36 2.88
C LEU A 94 6.27 -7.13 2.17
N GLN A 95 6.45 -8.45 1.99
CA GLN A 95 5.43 -9.31 1.39
C GLN A 95 4.22 -9.51 2.30
N VAL A 96 4.44 -9.66 3.61
CA VAL A 96 3.36 -9.79 4.60
C VAL A 96 2.51 -8.52 4.65
N ARG A 97 3.13 -7.34 4.61
CA ARG A 97 2.40 -6.07 4.46
C ARG A 97 1.54 -6.05 3.21
N ASN A 98 2.04 -6.53 2.07
CA ASN A 98 1.21 -6.63 0.86
C ASN A 98 -0.01 -7.54 1.07
N ARG A 99 0.17 -8.68 1.76
CA ARG A 99 -0.96 -9.55 2.10
C ARG A 99 -1.97 -8.87 3.01
N TYR A 100 -1.51 -8.15 4.04
CA TYR A 100 -2.40 -7.36 4.91
C TYR A 100 -3.27 -6.39 4.10
N MET A 101 -2.66 -5.60 3.20
CA MET A 101 -3.42 -4.66 2.36
C MET A 101 -4.49 -5.37 1.51
N VAL A 102 -4.13 -6.52 0.92
CA VAL A 102 -5.07 -7.32 0.10
C VAL A 102 -6.17 -7.95 0.94
N ASP A 103 -5.83 -8.51 2.10
CA ASP A 103 -6.76 -9.17 3.01
C ASP A 103 -7.82 -8.17 3.51
N CYS A 104 -7.42 -6.92 3.76
CA CYS A 104 -8.28 -5.82 4.22
C CYS A 104 -8.99 -5.03 3.11
N SER A 105 -8.87 -5.43 1.83
CA SER A 105 -9.45 -4.69 0.70
C SER A 105 -10.37 -5.55 -0.16
N ASN A 106 -11.40 -4.96 -0.78
CA ASN A 106 -12.18 -5.61 -1.84
C ASN A 106 -11.60 -5.36 -3.24
N TYR A 107 -10.97 -4.20 -3.42
CA TYR A 107 -10.40 -3.73 -4.67
C TYR A 107 -8.89 -3.52 -4.50
N VAL A 108 -8.12 -3.80 -5.54
CA VAL A 108 -6.67 -3.55 -5.58
C VAL A 108 -6.34 -2.73 -6.82
N ILE A 109 -5.83 -1.52 -6.61
CA ILE A 109 -5.26 -0.71 -7.70
C ILE A 109 -3.77 -1.04 -7.78
N ALA A 110 -3.34 -1.62 -8.90
CA ALA A 110 -1.97 -2.02 -9.15
C ALA A 110 -1.31 -1.06 -10.15
N ILE A 111 -0.34 -0.26 -9.68
CA ILE A 111 0.55 0.49 -10.57
C ILE A 111 1.63 -0.49 -11.06
N TYR A 112 1.48 -1.01 -12.28
CA TYR A 112 2.22 -2.17 -12.73
C TYR A 112 2.38 -2.22 -14.25
N ASN A 113 3.58 -2.56 -14.72
CA ASN A 113 3.96 -2.53 -16.13
C ASN A 113 4.05 -3.93 -16.79
N GLY A 114 3.46 -4.97 -16.19
CA GLY A 114 3.48 -6.33 -16.72
C GLY A 114 4.71 -7.18 -16.39
N ASN A 115 5.69 -6.67 -15.61
CA ASN A 115 6.86 -7.47 -15.22
C ASN A 115 6.50 -8.66 -14.31
N CYS A 116 6.63 -9.89 -14.79
CA CYS A 116 6.27 -11.12 -14.05
C CYS A 116 7.19 -11.47 -12.85
N LYS A 117 7.97 -10.52 -12.33
CA LYS A 117 8.86 -10.68 -11.18
C LYS A 117 8.70 -9.52 -10.20
N GLY A 118 9.06 -9.76 -8.93
CA GLY A 118 9.13 -8.74 -7.90
C GLY A 118 7.90 -8.64 -6.99
N GLY A 119 7.95 -7.69 -6.04
CA GLY A 119 6.96 -7.56 -4.97
C GLY A 119 5.55 -7.21 -5.46
N THR A 120 5.44 -6.35 -6.48
CA THR A 120 4.16 -5.97 -7.08
C THR A 120 3.49 -7.14 -7.78
N TYR A 121 4.24 -7.90 -8.58
CA TYR A 121 3.71 -9.13 -9.20
C TYR A 121 3.20 -10.11 -8.15
N ASN A 122 3.98 -10.36 -7.09
CA ASN A 122 3.56 -11.24 -6.00
C ASN A 122 2.29 -10.75 -5.29
N CYS A 123 2.14 -9.44 -5.11
CA CYS A 123 0.93 -8.82 -4.54
C CYS A 123 -0.29 -9.06 -5.44
N ILE A 124 -0.15 -8.81 -6.75
CA ILE A 124 -1.21 -9.04 -7.74
C ILE A 124 -1.61 -10.52 -7.78
N GLN A 125 -0.65 -11.44 -7.79
CA GLN A 125 -0.94 -12.88 -7.77
C GLN A 125 -1.68 -13.29 -6.49
N TYR A 126 -1.30 -12.72 -5.35
CA TYR A 126 -2.01 -12.95 -4.10
C TYR A 126 -3.44 -12.39 -4.14
N ALA A 127 -3.65 -11.18 -4.65
CA ALA A 127 -4.96 -10.59 -4.84
C ALA A 127 -5.86 -11.43 -5.76
N LYS A 128 -5.31 -11.99 -6.84
CA LYS A 128 -6.02 -12.94 -7.72
C LYS A 128 -6.47 -14.19 -6.96
N LYS A 129 -5.57 -14.78 -6.15
CA LYS A 129 -5.89 -15.95 -5.30
C LYS A 129 -6.96 -15.65 -4.25
N GLN A 130 -7.04 -14.40 -3.78
CA GLN A 130 -8.06 -13.95 -2.83
C GLN A 130 -9.33 -13.44 -3.52
N ASN A 131 -9.49 -13.67 -4.83
CA ASN A 131 -10.64 -13.24 -5.65
C ASN A 131 -10.96 -11.74 -5.53
N LYS A 132 -9.93 -10.90 -5.40
CA LYS A 132 -10.12 -9.44 -5.35
C LYS A 132 -10.31 -8.88 -6.76
N THR A 133 -11.08 -7.80 -6.87
CA THR A 133 -11.16 -7.02 -8.11
C THR A 133 -9.87 -6.21 -8.27
N ILE A 134 -9.14 -6.44 -9.36
CA ILE A 134 -7.86 -5.78 -9.61
C ILE A 134 -8.02 -4.80 -10.77
N ILE A 135 -7.60 -3.56 -10.56
CA ILE A 135 -7.52 -2.52 -11.59
C ILE A 135 -6.04 -2.24 -11.81
N THR A 136 -5.54 -2.49 -13.02
CA THR A 136 -4.13 -2.31 -13.35
C THR A 136 -3.93 -1.01 -14.08
N LEU A 137 -3.03 -0.15 -13.58
CA LEU A 137 -2.60 1.08 -14.24
C LEU A 137 -1.16 0.92 -14.69
N ASN A 138 -0.92 0.99 -16.00
CA ASN A 138 0.44 0.86 -16.52
C ASN A 138 1.18 2.20 -16.39
N PRO A 139 2.29 2.26 -15.64
CA PRO A 139 3.01 3.50 -15.39
C PRO A 139 3.77 4.04 -16.62
N ILE A 140 3.89 3.26 -17.70
CA ILE A 140 4.55 3.66 -18.95
C ILE A 140 3.51 4.24 -19.92
N THR A 141 2.39 3.55 -20.12
CA THR A 141 1.37 3.98 -21.08
C THR A 141 0.35 4.95 -20.47
N LEU A 142 0.31 5.03 -19.13
CA LEU A 142 -0.65 5.81 -18.34
C LEU A 142 -2.11 5.40 -18.60
N ARG A 143 -2.34 4.14 -18.97
CA ARG A 143 -3.67 3.57 -19.25
C ARG A 143 -4.02 2.47 -18.27
N GLU A 144 -5.33 2.28 -18.11
CA GLU A 144 -5.87 1.09 -17.46
C GLU A 144 -5.70 -0.13 -18.40
N GLU A 145 -5.21 -1.23 -17.84
CA GLU A 145 -5.06 -2.51 -18.52
C GLU A 145 -6.13 -3.50 -18.03
N LYS A 146 -6.69 -4.25 -18.97
CA LYS A 146 -7.70 -5.29 -18.71
C LYS A 146 -7.05 -6.61 -18.30
#